data_AF-A0A968C3B3-F1
#
_entry.id   AF-A0A968C3B3-F1
#
_cell.length_a   1.000
_cell.length_b   1.000
_cell.length_c   1.000
_cell.angle_alpha   90.00
_cell.angle_beta   90.00
_cell.angle_gamma   90.00
#
_symmetry.space_group_name_H-M   'P 1'
#
loop_
_entity.id
_entity.type
_entity.pdbx_description
1 polymer ?
#
loop_
_entity_poly.entity_id
_entity_poly.type
_entity_poly.pdbx_seq_one_letter_code
_entity_poly.pdbx_strand_id
1 'polypeptide(L)' 'YEPLQVKYFKRLAPNGANGQLVTHSNHLGTHLDGEIHFYTPGKDIADLDLNDFLVGPGVVVDLSDVTGDYQVYTAEMIE' A
#
# COMPACT_ATOMS: atom_id res chain seq x y z
N TYR A 1 7.35 3.08 14.75
CA TYR A 1 6.29 2.72 13.80
C TYR A 1 5.02 2.52 14.60
N GLU A 2 3.92 3.15 14.21
CA GLU A 2 2.63 2.84 14.84
C GLU A 2 2.18 1.45 14.35
N PRO A 3 2.04 0.45 15.24
CA PRO A 3 1.56 -0.86 14.84
C PRO A 3 0.08 -0.78 14.44
N LEU A 4 -0.38 -1.76 13.65
CA LEU A 4 -1.82 -1.92 13.43
C LEU A 4 -2.53 -2.16 14.76
N GLN A 5 -3.47 -1.29 15.09
CA GLN A 5 -4.37 -1.44 16.22
C GLN A 5 -5.80 -1.52 15.72
N VAL A 6 -6.53 -2.53 16.20
CA VAL A 6 -7.94 -2.73 15.87
C VAL A 6 -8.72 -2.90 17.18
N LYS A 7 -9.64 -1.97 17.44
CA LYS A 7 -10.48 -1.98 18.64
C LYS A 7 -11.94 -2.01 18.26
N TYR A 8 -12.68 -3.00 18.76
CA TYR A 8 -14.14 -2.97 18.69
C TYR A 8 -14.68 -2.07 19.80
N PHE A 9 -15.32 -0.96 19.41
CA PHE A 9 -16.05 -0.10 20.34
C PHE A 9 -17.55 -0.44 20.39
N LYS A 10 -18.03 -1.19 19.39
CA LYS A 10 -19.42 -1.65 19.28
C LYS A 10 -19.43 -3.11 18.82
N ARG A 11 -20.33 -3.93 19.40
CA ARG A 11 -20.49 -5.36 19.08
C ARG A 11 -21.89 -5.66 18.53
N LEU A 12 -21.98 -6.64 17.62
CA LEU A 12 -23.22 -7.03 16.93
C LEU A 12 -24.36 -7.35 17.90
N ALA A 13 -24.14 -8.28 18.83
CA ALA A 13 -25.20 -8.81 19.70
C ALA A 13 -25.95 -7.71 20.51
N PRO A 14 -25.26 -6.78 21.23
CA PRO A 14 -25.98 -5.72 21.94
C PRO A 14 -26.40 -4.53 21.09
N ASN A 15 -25.85 -4.34 19.88
CA ASN A 15 -26.00 -3.05 19.18
C ASN A 15 -26.43 -3.12 17.71
N GLY A 16 -26.74 -4.32 17.18
CA GLY A 16 -27.19 -4.52 15.80
C GLY A 16 -26.11 -4.37 14.72
N ALA A 17 -24.87 -4.01 15.07
CA ALA A 17 -23.73 -3.96 14.16
C ALA A 17 -22.40 -4.01 14.95
N ASN A 18 -21.31 -4.38 14.29
CA ASN A 18 -19.96 -4.21 14.82
C ASN A 18 -19.41 -2.84 14.38
N GLY A 19 -18.71 -2.16 15.29
CA GLY A 19 -18.00 -0.91 15.00
C GLY A 19 -16.56 -1.05 15.46
N GLN A 20 -15.63 -0.73 14.57
CA GLN A 20 -14.20 -0.80 14.80
C GLN A 20 -13.57 0.59 14.69
N LEU A 21 -12.60 0.85 15.56
CA LEU A 21 -11.58 1.85 15.35
C LEU A 21 -10.33 1.14 14.87
N VAL A 22 -9.75 1.61 13.77
CA VAL A 22 -8.51 1.10 13.21
C VAL A 22 -7.51 2.25 13.23
N THR A 23 -6.32 1.99 13.76
CA THR A 23 -5.22 2.96 13.80
C THR A 23 -3.98 2.28 13.25
N HIS A 24 -3.38 2.87 12.22
CA HIS A 24 -2.19 2.34 11.56
C HIS A 24 -1.44 3.45 10.82
N SER A 25 -0.17 3.18 10.48
CA SER A 25 0.54 3.90 9.42
C SER A 25 -0.02 3.51 8.06
N ASN A 26 -0.08 4.43 7.09
CA ASN A 26 -0.49 4.12 5.71
C ASN A 26 0.42 3.09 5.04
N HIS A 27 1.68 3.00 5.48
CA HIS A 27 2.64 2.01 5.04
C HIS A 27 2.41 0.69 5.79
N LEU A 28 1.35 -0.03 5.47
CA LEU A 28 1.00 -1.30 6.12
C LEU A 28 0.44 -2.27 5.09
N GLY A 29 1.08 -3.43 4.93
CA GLY A 29 0.69 -4.43 3.93
C GLY A 29 0.87 -3.92 2.50
N THR A 30 0.01 -4.36 1.58
CA THR A 30 -0.05 -3.81 0.22
C THR A 30 -0.58 -2.37 0.27
N HIS A 31 0.24 -1.41 -0.16
CA HIS A 31 -0.08 0.02 -0.13
C HIS A 31 0.58 0.73 -1.32
N LEU A 32 0.29 2.02 -1.46
CA LEU A 32 0.90 2.93 -2.43
C LEU A 32 1.54 4.09 -1.68
N ASP A 33 2.67 4.55 -2.21
CA ASP A 33 3.34 5.76 -1.74
C ASP A 33 3.00 6.92 -2.68
N GLY A 34 2.42 7.99 -2.12
CA GLY A 34 2.27 9.26 -2.86
C GLY A 34 3.60 10.01 -2.95
N GLU A 35 3.72 10.95 -3.89
CA GLU A 35 4.95 11.73 -4.11
C GLU A 35 5.42 12.43 -2.82
N ILE A 36 4.46 12.96 -2.04
CA ILE A 36 4.74 13.65 -0.78
C ILE A 36 5.53 12.80 0.23
N HIS A 37 5.50 11.47 0.11
CA HIS A 37 6.26 10.58 0.96
C HIS A 37 7.78 10.82 0.87
N PHE A 38 8.28 11.17 -0.32
CA PHE A 38 9.72 11.42 -0.56
C PHE A 38 10.03 12.83 -1.09
N TYR A 39 9.01 13.61 -1.44
CA TYR A 39 9.16 14.95 -2.02
C TYR A 39 8.16 15.92 -1.40
N THR A 40 8.61 16.80 -0.49
CA THR A 40 7.73 17.66 0.34
C THR A 40 6.63 18.43 -0.42
N PRO A 41 6.85 19.02 -1.61
CA PRO A 41 5.80 19.71 -2.35
C PRO A 41 5.08 18.81 -3.38
N GLY A 42 5.29 17.50 -3.34
CA GLY A 42 4.62 16.53 -4.19
C GLY A 42 3.15 16.30 -3.81
N LYS A 43 2.43 15.63 -4.70
CA LYS A 43 1.02 15.24 -4.51
C LYS A 43 0.83 14.28 -3.34
N ASP A 44 -0.29 14.42 -2.65
CA ASP A 44 -0.76 13.36 -1.74
C ASP A 44 -1.47 12.24 -2.52
N ILE A 45 -1.89 11.17 -1.82
CA ILE A 45 -2.51 10.02 -2.47
C ILE A 45 -3.89 10.34 -3.08
N ALA A 46 -4.62 11.31 -2.52
CA ALA A 46 -5.94 11.70 -2.99
C ALA A 46 -5.88 12.57 -4.25
N ASP A 47 -4.74 13.24 -4.48
CA ASP A 47 -4.45 14.04 -5.67
C ASP A 47 -4.02 13.22 -6.91
N LEU A 48 -3.90 11.89 -6.78
CA LEU A 48 -3.57 10.99 -7.90
C LEU A 48 -4.83 10.53 -8.66
N ASP A 49 -4.77 10.52 -9.99
CA ASP A 49 -5.89 10.13 -10.84
C ASP A 49 -6.12 8.61 -10.82
N LEU A 50 -7.36 8.16 -10.54
CA LEU A 50 -7.64 6.73 -10.45
C LEU A 50 -7.56 6.02 -11.81
N ASN A 51 -8.32 6.48 -12.80
CA ASN A 51 -8.58 5.71 -14.02
C ASN A 51 -7.47 5.79 -15.08
N ASP A 52 -6.66 6.84 -15.06
CA ASP A 52 -5.61 7.09 -16.07
C ASP A 52 -4.19 7.03 -15.49
N PHE A 53 -4.06 6.83 -14.17
CA PHE A 53 -2.76 6.72 -13.51
C PHE A 53 -2.67 5.48 -12.61
N LEU A 54 -3.61 5.27 -11.69
CA LEU A 54 -3.56 4.11 -10.76
C LEU A 54 -4.12 2.80 -11.34
N VAL A 55 -4.88 2.86 -12.44
CA VAL A 55 -5.52 1.70 -13.07
C VAL A 55 -5.12 1.60 -14.53
N GLY A 56 -4.63 0.43 -14.93
CA GLY A 56 -4.23 0.16 -16.30
C GLY A 56 -3.73 -1.27 -16.49
N PRO A 57 -3.33 -1.65 -17.73
CA PRO A 57 -2.68 -2.93 -17.98
C PRO A 57 -1.37 -3.05 -17.19
N GLY A 58 -1.17 -4.18 -16.54
CA GLY A 58 0.06 -4.52 -15.82
C GLY A 58 0.68 -5.82 -16.35
N VAL A 59 1.98 -5.97 -16.15
CA VAL A 59 2.74 -7.20 -16.49
C VAL A 59 3.40 -7.70 -15.20
N VAL A 60 3.46 -9.03 -15.06
CA VAL A 60 4.20 -9.69 -13.98
C VAL A 60 5.37 -10.42 -14.60
N VAL A 61 6.58 -10.16 -14.08
CA VAL A 61 7.83 -10.82 -14.47
C VAL A 61 8.35 -11.58 -13.27
N ASP A 62 8.73 -12.84 -13.48
CA ASP A 62 9.40 -13.65 -12.46
C ASP A 62 10.92 -13.46 -12.58
N LEU A 63 11.56 -13.03 -11.49
CA LEU A 63 13.00 -12.78 -11.40
C LEU A 63 13.69 -13.71 -10.38
N SER A 64 13.00 -14.75 -9.92
CA SER A 64 13.48 -15.63 -8.84
C SER A 64 14.75 -16.42 -9.20
N ASP A 65 15.12 -16.50 -10.48
CA ASP A 65 16.31 -17.17 -10.98
C ASP A 65 17.54 -16.24 -11.11
N VAL A 66 17.34 -14.92 -11.07
CA VAL A 66 18.40 -13.92 -11.32
C VAL A 66 18.69 -12.97 -10.15
N THR A 67 17.85 -12.96 -9.10
CA THR A 67 18.07 -12.14 -7.90
C THR A 67 17.52 -12.80 -6.62
N GLY A 68 17.88 -12.25 -5.45
CA GLY A 68 17.40 -12.71 -4.13
C GLY A 68 17.10 -11.55 -3.17
N ASP A 69 16.70 -11.88 -1.93
CA ASP A 69 16.07 -10.95 -0.96
C ASP A 69 16.78 -9.60 -0.72
N TYR A 70 18.10 -9.54 -0.84
CA TYR A 70 18.91 -8.35 -0.57
C TYR A 70 19.71 -7.88 -1.79
N GLN A 71 19.40 -8.39 -2.97
CA GLN A 71 20.05 -8.03 -4.22
C GLN A 71 19.22 -7.00 -5.00
N VAL A 72 19.90 -6.27 -5.89
CA VAL A 72 19.28 -5.22 -6.71
C VAL A 72 19.08 -5.77 -8.11
N TYR A 73 17.84 -5.74 -8.61
CA TYR A 73 17.54 -6.05 -10.01
C TYR A 73 17.90 -4.86 -10.90
N THR A 74 18.26 -5.13 -12.16
CA THR A 74 18.63 -4.10 -13.14
C THR A 74 17.74 -4.20 -14.38
N ALA A 75 17.78 -3.16 -15.24
CA ALA A 75 17.03 -3.16 -16.50
C ALA A 75 17.44 -4.34 -17.42
N GLU A 76 18.72 -4.68 -17.46
CA GLU A 76 19.24 -5.80 -18.27
C GLU A 76 18.66 -7.18 -17.89
N MET A 77 18.08 -7.32 -16.69
CA MET A 77 17.48 -8.57 -16.23
C MET A 77 16.03 -8.78 -16.71
N ILE A 78 15.40 -7.75 -17.28
CA ILE A 78 14.01 -7.76 -17.75
C ILE A 78 13.86 -7.53 -19.26
N GLU A 79 14.97 -7.26 -19.97
CA GLU A 79 15.02 -7.04 -21.43
C GLU A 79 15.10 -8.36 -22.23
#